data_AF-A0A072NIV8-F1
#
_entry.id   AF-A0A072NIV8-F1
#
_cell.length_a   1.000
_cell.length_b   1.000
_cell.length_c   1.000
_cell.angle_alpha   90.00
_cell.angle_beta   90.00
_cell.angle_gamma   90.00
#
_symmetry.space_group_name_H-M   'P 1'
#
loop_
_entity.id
_entity.type
_entity.pdbx_description
1 polymer ?
#
loop_
_entity_poly.entity_id
_entity_poly.type
_entity_poly.pdbx_seq_one_letter_code
_entity_poly.pdbx_strand_id
1 'polypeptide(L)'
;MLVDGGYGKQWNEMKASDWPSTYQSPFYPNIFAAGIAFAPPGSISKPHVTKNGTVITATAPRTGMAAGIIGRVVAFNIIDMIEGKAPSHYESMSEMPGACIASLGKSIWNGSASTILMYPVAPDYEKYPEYGRDLKVCDLEVGLAGAWIKRSLHTAFLYKMKGNLGWSMIPE
;
A
#
# COMPACT_ATOMS: atom_id res chain seq x y z
N MET A 1 -3.38 -14.15 4.14
CA MET A 1 -2.53 -14.82 5.15
C MET A 1 -2.36 -13.91 6.36
N LEU A 2 -2.44 -14.44 7.57
CA LEU A 2 -2.15 -13.66 8.78
C LEU A 2 -0.65 -13.41 8.90
N VAL A 3 -0.28 -12.18 9.25
CA VAL A 3 1.10 -11.71 9.43
C VAL A 3 1.24 -11.02 10.79
N ASP A 4 2.24 -10.18 10.99
CA ASP A 4 2.53 -9.41 12.21
C ASP A 4 1.56 -8.24 12.45
N GLY A 5 0.25 -8.48 12.34
CA GLY A 5 -0.80 -7.48 12.57
C GLY A 5 -1.60 -7.70 13.86
N GLY A 6 -2.22 -6.62 14.34
CA GLY A 6 -3.16 -6.63 15.48
C GLY A 6 -4.58 -7.01 15.05
N TYR A 7 -4.86 -8.31 14.94
CA TYR A 7 -6.15 -8.82 14.48
C TYR A 7 -7.24 -8.86 15.57
N GLY A 8 -8.51 -8.81 15.15
CA GLY A 8 -9.67 -9.06 16.02
C GLY A 8 -10.22 -7.84 16.77
N LYS A 9 -9.63 -6.66 16.56
CA LYS A 9 -10.07 -5.40 17.17
C LYS A 9 -11.27 -4.78 16.44
N GLN A 10 -12.09 -4.02 17.16
CA GLN A 10 -13.12 -3.20 16.54
C GLN A 10 -12.51 -2.00 15.81
N TRP A 11 -13.21 -1.46 14.80
CA TRP A 11 -12.70 -0.35 13.98
C TRP A 11 -12.23 0.88 14.79
N ASN A 12 -12.95 1.23 15.85
CA ASN A 12 -12.64 2.36 16.73
C ASN A 12 -11.48 2.09 17.71
N GLU A 13 -11.04 0.85 17.83
CA GLU A 13 -9.94 0.42 18.71
C GLU A 13 -8.63 0.18 17.93
N MET A 14 -8.71 0.20 16.59
CA MET A 14 -7.58 0.04 15.70
C MET A 14 -6.60 1.20 15.85
N LYS A 15 -5.32 0.86 16.02
CA LYS A 15 -4.20 1.81 16.05
C LYS A 15 -3.32 1.66 14.82
N ALA A 16 -2.47 2.66 14.58
CA ALA A 16 -1.44 2.61 13.54
C ALA A 16 -0.53 1.38 13.71
N SER A 17 -0.15 1.05 14.94
CA SER A 17 0.68 -0.10 15.30
C SER A 17 0.03 -1.47 15.11
N ASP A 18 -1.29 -1.53 14.85
CA ASP A 18 -1.96 -2.79 14.53
C ASP A 18 -1.76 -3.20 13.07
N TRP A 19 -1.26 -2.30 12.23
CA TRP A 19 -0.95 -2.61 10.83
C TRP A 19 0.37 -3.38 10.72
N PRO A 20 0.43 -4.43 9.88
CA PRO A 20 1.65 -5.22 9.67
C PRO A 20 2.81 -4.37 9.20
N SER A 21 4.03 -4.74 9.59
CA SER A 21 5.24 -3.96 9.29
C SER A 21 6.38 -4.81 8.70
N THR A 22 6.55 -6.03 9.18
CA THR A 22 7.53 -7.02 8.70
C THR A 22 6.92 -8.01 7.71
N TYR A 23 5.58 -8.17 7.76
CA TYR A 23 4.79 -9.07 6.91
C TYR A 23 5.13 -10.56 7.08
N GLN A 24 5.75 -10.91 8.21
CA GLN A 24 6.12 -12.28 8.57
C GLN A 24 4.92 -13.03 9.18
N SER A 25 4.82 -14.33 8.94
CA SER A 25 3.82 -15.16 9.62
C SER A 25 4.08 -15.23 11.12
N PRO A 26 3.07 -15.09 11.97
CA PRO A 26 3.22 -15.37 13.40
C PRO A 26 3.36 -16.87 13.72
N PHE A 27 3.05 -17.75 12.76
CA PHE A 27 3.06 -19.21 12.95
C PHE A 27 4.29 -19.89 12.36
N TYR A 28 4.86 -19.32 11.29
CA TYR A 28 5.96 -19.92 10.54
C TYR A 28 7.04 -18.87 10.25
N PRO A 29 8.20 -18.91 10.93
CA PRO A 29 9.20 -17.85 10.84
C PRO A 29 9.80 -17.70 9.43
N ASN A 30 9.75 -18.73 8.60
CA ASN A 30 10.26 -18.71 7.23
C ASN A 30 9.19 -18.38 6.17
N ILE A 31 7.99 -17.94 6.57
CA ILE A 31 6.91 -17.57 5.63
C ILE A 31 6.54 -16.10 5.81
N PHE A 32 6.46 -15.39 4.68
CA PHE A 32 6.07 -13.98 4.59
C PHE A 32 4.93 -13.81 3.59
N ALA A 33 4.14 -12.74 3.71
CA ALA A 33 3.07 -12.42 2.76
C ALA A 33 3.20 -10.99 2.21
N ALA A 34 3.63 -10.86 0.96
CA ALA A 34 3.78 -9.57 0.31
C ALA A 34 2.55 -9.14 -0.52
N GLY A 35 2.40 -7.83 -0.71
CA GLY A 35 1.37 -7.25 -1.58
C GLY A 35 -0.06 -7.59 -1.16
N ILE A 36 -0.87 -8.12 -2.09
CA ILE A 36 -2.29 -8.41 -1.84
C ILE A 36 -2.49 -9.60 -0.88
N ALA A 37 -1.48 -10.45 -0.70
CA ALA A 37 -1.59 -11.75 -0.05
C ALA A 37 -1.76 -11.72 1.47
N PHE A 38 -1.29 -10.67 2.16
CA PHE A 38 -1.53 -10.54 3.59
C PHE A 38 -2.99 -10.14 3.87
N ALA A 39 -3.50 -10.56 5.02
CA ALA A 39 -4.83 -10.20 5.49
C ALA A 39 -4.75 -8.87 6.26
N PRO A 40 -5.47 -7.81 5.84
CA PRO A 40 -5.57 -6.59 6.62
C PRO A 40 -6.19 -6.85 8.00
N PRO A 41 -5.69 -6.24 9.07
CA PRO A 41 -6.16 -6.49 10.44
C PRO A 41 -7.55 -5.91 10.72
N GLY A 42 -7.97 -4.90 9.95
CA GLY A 42 -9.26 -4.24 10.12
C GLY A 42 -9.72 -3.41 8.92
N SER A 43 -10.86 -2.73 9.11
CA SER A 43 -11.45 -1.81 8.13
C SER A 43 -10.71 -0.47 8.15
N ILE A 44 -10.54 0.15 6.97
CA ILE A 44 -9.88 1.46 6.84
C ILE A 44 -10.83 2.63 7.09
N SER A 45 -12.13 2.42 6.90
CA SER A 45 -13.19 3.39 7.17
C SER A 45 -14.21 2.80 8.14
N LYS A 46 -15.02 3.66 8.74
CA LYS A 46 -16.12 3.24 9.61
C LYS A 46 -17.02 2.22 8.87
N PRO A 47 -17.21 1.01 9.44
CA PRO A 47 -18.17 0.04 8.92
C PRO A 47 -19.60 0.60 8.90
N HIS A 48 -20.36 0.27 7.86
CA HIS A 48 -21.77 0.62 7.75
C HIS A 48 -22.62 -0.65 7.69
N VAL A 49 -23.84 -0.59 8.22
CA VAL A 49 -24.83 -1.67 8.11
C VAL A 49 -26.07 -1.10 7.47
N THR A 50 -26.53 -1.73 6.38
CA THR A 50 -27.76 -1.32 5.69
C THR A 50 -29.00 -1.65 6.51
N LYS A 51 -30.16 -1.09 6.16
CA LYS A 51 -31.45 -1.42 6.80
C LYS A 51 -31.78 -2.93 6.75
N ASN A 52 -31.25 -3.64 5.77
CA ASN A 52 -31.45 -5.09 5.58
C ASN A 52 -30.37 -5.95 6.28
N GLY A 53 -29.50 -5.34 7.11
CA GLY A 53 -28.47 -6.06 7.86
C GLY A 53 -27.17 -6.37 7.09
N THR A 54 -27.04 -5.94 5.83
CA THR A 54 -25.79 -6.12 5.06
C THR A 54 -24.68 -5.22 5.61
N VAL A 55 -23.55 -5.83 5.97
CA VAL A 55 -22.33 -5.14 6.44
C VAL A 55 -21.52 -4.66 5.24
N ILE A 56 -21.15 -3.37 5.24
CA ILE A 56 -20.33 -2.70 4.22
C ILE A 56 -19.07 -2.18 4.91
N THR A 57 -17.93 -2.74 4.55
CA THR A 57 -16.61 -2.36 5.07
C THR A 57 -15.67 -2.06 3.93
N ALA A 58 -14.79 -1.08 4.13
CA ALA A 58 -13.70 -0.80 3.20
C ALA A 58 -12.41 -1.37 3.77
N THR A 59 -11.64 -2.06 2.95
CA THR A 59 -10.31 -2.56 3.33
C THR A 59 -9.22 -1.64 2.81
N ALA A 60 -8.03 -1.70 3.39
CA ALA A 60 -6.89 -0.94 2.87
C ALA A 60 -6.52 -1.43 1.45
N PRO A 61 -6.31 -0.51 0.50
CA PRO A 61 -5.85 -0.86 -0.84
C PRO A 61 -4.36 -1.24 -0.79
N ARG A 62 -4.01 -2.39 -1.37
CA ARG A 62 -2.62 -2.82 -1.56
C ARG A 62 -2.19 -2.54 -3.00
N THR A 63 -2.03 -1.27 -3.32
CA THR A 63 -1.70 -0.78 -4.67
C THR A 63 -0.30 -1.23 -5.12
N GLY A 64 0.07 -0.97 -6.38
CA GLY A 64 1.38 -1.34 -6.92
C GLY A 64 2.57 -0.77 -6.11
N MET A 65 2.47 0.48 -5.67
CA MET A 65 3.50 1.11 -4.82
C MET A 65 3.61 0.40 -3.46
N ALA A 66 2.49 0.18 -2.77
CA ALA A 66 2.49 -0.56 -1.50
C ALA A 66 3.04 -1.98 -1.69
N ALA A 67 2.64 -2.69 -2.75
CA ALA A 67 3.14 -4.03 -3.04
C ALA A 67 4.65 -4.05 -3.32
N GLY A 68 5.20 -3.02 -3.99
CA GLY A 68 6.63 -2.85 -4.21
C GLY A 68 7.40 -2.64 -2.91
N ILE A 69 6.96 -1.69 -2.08
CA ILE A 69 7.59 -1.42 -0.77
C ILE A 69 7.55 -2.66 0.13
N ILE A 70 6.39 -3.31 0.24
CA ILE A 70 6.23 -4.53 1.04
C ILE A 70 7.11 -5.66 0.50
N GLY A 71 7.16 -5.83 -0.83
CA GLY A 71 8.02 -6.82 -1.47
C GLY A 71 9.49 -6.62 -1.15
N ARG A 72 9.96 -5.36 -1.16
CA ARG A 72 11.33 -5.00 -0.77
C ARG A 72 11.61 -5.29 0.70
N VAL A 73 10.70 -4.93 1.61
CA VAL A 73 10.86 -5.21 3.05
C VAL A 73 10.96 -6.71 3.31
N VAL A 74 10.07 -7.50 2.70
CA VAL A 74 10.11 -8.96 2.81
C VAL A 74 11.41 -9.53 2.25
N ALA A 75 11.88 -9.03 1.10
CA ALA A 75 13.13 -9.49 0.50
C ALA A 75 14.35 -9.21 1.39
N PHE A 76 14.44 -8.02 1.98
CA PHE A 76 15.53 -7.69 2.90
C PHE A 76 15.47 -8.49 4.21
N ASN A 77 14.29 -8.71 4.77
CA ASN A 77 14.13 -9.59 5.94
C ASN A 77 14.55 -11.03 5.65
N ILE A 78 14.28 -11.55 4.44
CA ILE A 78 14.77 -12.87 4.03
C ILE A 78 16.30 -12.88 3.91
N ILE A 79 16.92 -11.82 3.39
CA ILE A 79 18.38 -11.68 3.34
C ILE A 79 18.98 -11.69 4.75
N ASP A 80 18.42 -10.92 5.68
CA ASP A 80 18.82 -10.93 7.09
C ASP A 80 18.80 -12.35 7.67
N MET A 81 17.72 -13.09 7.43
CA MET A 81 17.57 -14.47 7.92
C MET A 81 18.59 -15.43 7.30
N ILE A 82 18.92 -15.27 6.01
CA ILE A 82 19.97 -16.07 5.35
C ILE A 82 21.35 -15.77 5.95
N GLU A 83 21.59 -14.52 6.35
CA GLU A 83 22.81 -14.08 7.05
C GLU A 83 22.83 -14.44 8.55
N GLY A 84 21.80 -15.12 9.06
CA GLY A 84 21.69 -15.52 10.46
C GLY A 84 21.24 -14.41 11.41
N LYS A 85 20.71 -13.31 10.89
CA LYS A 85 20.14 -12.19 11.65
C LYS A 85 18.62 -12.34 11.77
N ALA A 86 18.04 -11.70 12.78
CA ALA A 86 16.59 -11.57 12.86
C ALA A 86 16.09 -10.54 11.82
N PRO A 87 14.85 -10.67 11.31
CA PRO A 87 14.21 -9.65 10.46
C PRO A 87 14.33 -8.26 11.09
N SER A 88 15.00 -7.33 10.41
CA SER A 88 15.27 -5.99 10.93
C SER A 88 14.57 -4.86 10.16
N HIS A 89 13.97 -5.18 9.01
CA HIS A 89 13.30 -4.23 8.14
C HIS A 89 11.79 -4.21 8.39
N TYR A 90 11.22 -3.00 8.44
CA TYR A 90 9.81 -2.79 8.69
C TYR A 90 9.30 -1.58 7.91
N GLU A 91 8.10 -1.69 7.34
CA GLU A 91 7.35 -0.56 6.77
C GLU A 91 5.86 -0.85 6.98
N SER A 92 5.16 -0.01 7.74
CA SER A 92 3.73 -0.16 7.97
C SER A 92 2.89 0.59 6.94
N MET A 93 1.69 0.10 6.65
CA MET A 93 0.70 0.85 5.86
C MET A 93 0.28 2.18 6.50
N SER A 94 0.48 2.33 7.82
CA SER A 94 0.27 3.60 8.54
C SER A 94 1.42 4.60 8.37
N GLU A 95 2.48 4.21 7.66
CA GLU A 95 3.67 5.03 7.41
C GLU A 95 3.99 5.16 5.92
N MET A 96 3.29 4.40 5.07
CA MET A 96 3.47 4.40 3.62
C MET A 96 2.52 5.36 2.89
N PRO A 97 2.98 6.01 1.81
CA PRO A 97 2.11 6.71 0.88
C PRO A 97 1.36 5.75 -0.05
N GLY A 98 0.15 6.14 -0.43
CA GLY A 98 -0.64 5.50 -1.47
C GLY A 98 -0.77 6.40 -2.68
N ALA A 99 -0.34 5.92 -3.84
CA ALA A 99 -0.58 6.59 -5.12
C ALA A 99 -1.49 5.73 -6.01
N CYS A 100 -2.47 6.36 -6.65
CA CYS A 100 -3.32 5.75 -7.66
C CYS A 100 -3.50 6.69 -8.85
N ILE A 101 -3.42 6.16 -10.06
CA ILE A 101 -3.69 6.92 -11.28
C ILE A 101 -4.72 6.16 -12.11
N ALA A 102 -5.91 6.74 -12.22
CA ALA A 102 -7.05 6.20 -12.94
C ALA A 102 -7.23 6.95 -14.27
N SER A 103 -7.08 6.23 -15.39
CA SER A 103 -7.25 6.81 -16.72
C SER A 103 -8.72 7.16 -16.99
N LEU A 104 -8.96 8.38 -17.46
CA LEU A 104 -10.28 8.89 -17.87
C LEU A 104 -10.40 9.02 -19.40
N GLY A 105 -9.28 9.04 -20.13
CA GLY A 105 -9.22 9.09 -21.58
C GLY A 105 -7.97 8.42 -22.15
N LYS A 106 -7.99 8.05 -23.43
CA LYS A 106 -6.97 7.20 -24.07
C LYS A 106 -6.06 7.90 -25.10
N SER A 107 -5.94 9.23 -25.06
CA SER A 107 -5.14 10.00 -26.01
C SER A 107 -3.82 10.49 -25.41
N ILE A 108 -2.80 10.65 -26.25
CA ILE A 108 -1.49 11.22 -25.87
C ILE A 108 -1.61 12.75 -25.72
N TRP A 109 -2.39 13.40 -26.60
CA TRP A 109 -2.52 14.86 -26.64
C TRP A 109 -3.71 15.37 -25.83
N ASN A 110 -4.81 14.62 -25.86
CA ASN A 110 -6.07 14.98 -25.19
C ASN A 110 -6.48 13.92 -24.16
N GLY A 111 -5.49 13.23 -23.60
CA GLY A 111 -5.71 12.28 -22.52
C GLY A 111 -6.09 12.98 -21.22
N SER A 112 -6.69 12.23 -20.31
CA SER A 112 -6.91 12.69 -18.95
C SER A 112 -6.82 11.50 -18.01
N ALA A 113 -6.30 11.73 -16.81
CA ALA A 113 -6.34 10.79 -15.71
C ALA A 113 -6.59 11.53 -14.40
N SER A 114 -7.23 10.85 -13.46
CA SER A 114 -7.27 11.25 -12.06
C SER A 114 -6.09 10.64 -11.33
N THR A 115 -5.27 11.49 -10.73
CA THR A 115 -4.14 11.11 -9.88
C THR A 115 -4.54 11.39 -8.44
N ILE A 116 -4.39 10.39 -7.58
CA ILE A 116 -4.67 10.49 -6.15
C ILE A 116 -3.40 10.14 -5.40
N LEU A 117 -2.99 11.00 -4.49
CA LEU A 117 -1.97 10.76 -3.50
C LEU A 117 -2.61 10.80 -2.11
N MET A 118 -2.27 9.84 -1.26
CA MET A 118 -2.73 9.79 0.13
C MET A 118 -1.59 9.39 1.05
N TYR A 119 -1.52 10.02 2.22
CA TYR A 119 -0.54 9.67 3.24
C TYR A 119 -1.12 9.82 4.64
N PRO A 120 -0.97 8.80 5.52
CA PRO A 120 -0.63 7.41 5.18
C PRO A 120 -1.79 6.67 4.49
N VAL A 121 -1.52 5.47 3.95
CA VAL A 121 -2.57 4.60 3.37
C VAL A 121 -3.59 4.23 4.44
N ALA A 122 -3.12 3.59 5.52
CA ALA A 122 -3.92 3.28 6.69
C ALA A 122 -3.97 4.49 7.64
N PRO A 123 -5.15 4.97 8.04
CA PRO A 123 -5.26 6.14 8.90
C PRO A 123 -4.51 5.99 10.23
N ASP A 124 -3.79 7.04 10.61
CA ASP A 124 -3.12 7.18 11.90
C ASP A 124 -3.71 8.38 12.64
N TYR A 125 -4.67 8.10 13.54
CA TYR A 125 -5.32 9.12 14.37
C TYR A 125 -4.48 9.55 15.58
N GLU A 126 -3.41 8.83 15.92
CA GLU A 126 -2.47 9.26 16.97
C GLU A 126 -1.58 10.39 16.43
N LYS A 127 -1.14 10.29 15.17
CA LYS A 127 -0.33 11.33 14.50
C LYS A 127 -1.17 12.42 13.80
N TYR A 128 -2.33 12.06 13.24
CA TYR A 128 -3.22 12.97 12.51
C TYR A 128 -4.64 12.94 13.11
N PRO A 129 -4.90 13.64 14.21
CA PRO A 129 -6.12 13.44 15.01
C PRO A 129 -7.44 13.70 14.28
N GLU A 130 -7.47 14.62 13.31
CA GLU A 130 -8.72 15.05 12.69
C GLU A 130 -9.18 14.10 11.56
N TYR A 131 -8.24 13.70 10.68
CA TYR A 131 -8.56 12.93 9.48
C TYR A 131 -7.84 11.57 9.40
N GLY A 132 -6.93 11.28 10.33
CA GLY A 132 -6.03 10.13 10.27
C GLY A 132 -5.03 10.21 9.11
N ARG A 133 -4.96 11.34 8.40
CA ARG A 133 -4.11 11.59 7.24
C ARG A 133 -3.54 12.99 7.21
N ASP A 134 -2.40 13.13 6.55
CA ASP A 134 -1.78 14.41 6.29
C ASP A 134 -2.42 15.10 5.08
N LEU A 135 -3.23 16.13 5.33
CA LEU A 135 -3.89 16.88 4.26
C LEU A 135 -2.93 17.72 3.41
N LYS A 136 -1.70 17.95 3.85
CA LYS A 136 -0.69 18.64 3.02
C LYS A 136 -0.12 17.73 1.94
N VAL A 137 -0.20 16.40 2.14
CA VAL A 137 0.29 15.38 1.22
C VAL A 137 -0.86 14.75 0.44
N CYS A 138 -2.04 14.64 1.05
CA CYS A 138 -3.21 14.11 0.37
C CYS A 138 -3.70 15.09 -0.70
N ASP A 139 -3.66 14.67 -1.95
CA ASP A 139 -4.07 15.50 -3.08
C ASP A 139 -4.76 14.67 -4.17
N LEU A 140 -5.63 15.32 -4.92
CA LEU A 140 -6.31 14.75 -6.08
C LEU A 140 -6.28 15.76 -7.23
N GLU A 141 -5.61 15.37 -8.31
CA GLU A 141 -5.55 16.17 -9.53
C GLU A 141 -6.19 15.40 -10.69
N VAL A 142 -6.85 16.12 -11.59
CA VAL A 142 -7.35 15.56 -12.85
C VAL A 142 -6.75 16.35 -14.00
N GLY A 143 -6.06 15.66 -14.90
CA GLY A 143 -5.47 16.33 -16.05
C GLY A 143 -4.66 15.44 -16.98
N LEU A 144 -4.11 16.09 -18.00
CA LEU A 144 -3.25 15.46 -19.01
C LEU A 144 -1.93 14.95 -18.40
N ALA A 145 -1.39 15.65 -17.40
CA ALA A 145 -0.17 15.26 -16.70
C ALA A 145 -0.27 13.85 -16.10
N GLY A 146 -1.37 13.53 -15.42
CA GLY A 146 -1.64 12.19 -14.89
C GLY A 146 -1.68 11.11 -15.98
N ALA A 147 -2.22 11.43 -17.17
CA ALA A 147 -2.27 10.49 -18.29
C ALA A 147 -0.86 10.16 -18.81
N TRP A 148 0.01 11.16 -18.92
CA TRP A 148 1.41 10.97 -19.28
C TRP A 148 2.18 10.18 -18.22
N ILE A 149 2.02 10.54 -16.94
CA ILE A 149 2.66 9.82 -15.83
C ILE A 149 2.25 8.34 -15.86
N LYS A 150 0.96 8.04 -16.02
CA LYS A 150 0.46 6.66 -16.13
C LYS A 150 1.13 5.90 -17.28
N ARG A 151 1.25 6.53 -18.46
CA ARG A 151 1.89 5.94 -19.65
C ARG A 151 3.38 5.69 -19.43
N SER A 152 4.09 6.65 -18.85
CA SER A 152 5.51 6.54 -18.52
C SER A 152 5.76 5.43 -17.52
N LEU A 153 5.01 5.39 -16.41
CA LEU A 153 5.11 4.33 -15.39
C LEU A 153 4.78 2.95 -15.97
N HIS A 154 3.75 2.85 -16.82
CA HIS A 154 3.42 1.59 -17.50
C HIS A 154 4.59 1.08 -18.35
N THR A 155 5.20 1.97 -19.13
CA THR A 155 6.32 1.61 -20.02
C THR A 155 7.57 1.25 -19.22
N ALA A 156 7.91 2.06 -18.20
CA ALA A 156 9.04 1.81 -17.31
C ALA A 156 8.89 0.49 -16.54
N PHE A 157 7.68 0.19 -16.04
CA PHE A 157 7.39 -1.07 -15.35
C PHE A 157 7.61 -2.28 -16.27
N LEU A 158 7.08 -2.26 -17.49
CA LEU A 158 7.28 -3.35 -18.45
C LEU A 158 8.75 -3.49 -18.87
N TYR A 159 9.47 -2.38 -19.03
CA TYR A 159 10.91 -2.39 -19.32
C TYR A 159 11.71 -3.03 -18.17
N LYS A 160 11.39 -2.64 -16.92
CA LYS A 160 12.00 -3.19 -15.70
C LYS A 160 11.76 -4.70 -15.59
N MET A 161 10.51 -5.14 -15.78
CA MET A 161 10.14 -6.55 -15.69
C MET A 161 10.73 -7.43 -16.80
N LYS A 162 11.13 -6.85 -17.94
CA LYS A 162 11.87 -7.56 -18.98
C LYS A 162 13.37 -7.74 -18.67
N GLY A 163 13.89 -7.10 -17.61
CA GLY A 163 15.30 -7.17 -17.25
C GLY A 163 16.22 -6.48 -18.27
N ASN A 164 15.71 -5.52 -19.03
CA ASN A 164 16.48 -4.80 -20.04
C ASN A 164 17.61 -3.96 -19.41
N LEU A 165 18.63 -3.60 -20.18
CA LEU A 165 19.79 -2.85 -19.67
C LEU A 165 19.38 -1.61 -18.86
N GLY A 166 19.93 -1.47 -17.65
CA GLY A 166 19.65 -0.36 -16.74
C GLY A 166 18.35 -0.49 -15.93
N TRP A 167 17.65 -1.63 -15.98
CA TRP A 167 16.40 -1.85 -15.24
C TRP A 167 16.50 -1.57 -13.74
N SER A 168 17.66 -1.83 -13.12
CA SER A 168 17.90 -1.64 -11.69
C SER A 168 17.92 -0.16 -11.27
N MET A 169 18.13 0.76 -12.21
CA MET A 169 18.07 2.20 -11.96
C MET A 169 16.64 2.75 -11.94
N ILE A 170 15.66 1.99 -12.44
CA ILE A 170 14.26 2.40 -12.43
C ILE A 170 13.74 2.19 -10.99
N PRO A 171 13.32 3.27 -10.29
CA PRO A 171 12.86 3.16 -8.92
C PRO A 171 11.61 2.29 -8.80
N GLU A 172 11.32 1.87 -7.58
CA GLU A 172 10.05 1.23 -7.20
C GLU A 172 8.94 2.26 -7.02
#